data_AF-A0A7S1WTT1-F1
#
_entry.id   AF-A0A7S1WTT1-F1
#
_cell.length_a   1.000
_cell.length_b   1.000
_cell.length_c   1.000
_cell.angle_alpha   90.00
_cell.angle_beta   90.00
_cell.angle_gamma   90.00
#
_symmetry.space_group_name_H-M   'P 1'
#
loop_
_entity.id
_entity.type
_entity.pdbx_description
1 polymer ?
#
loop_
_entity_poly.entity_id
_entity_poly.type
_entity_poly.pdbx_seq_one_letter_code
_entity_poly.pdbx_strand_id
1 'polypeptide(L)'
;EEQQRSLLLLHREAESMESRPGSSARILARELAPGAEPAAIEALTQAWVLNCFDYSDEPQGYCTYFFSSFMSHSCLPNASWYYAGDDHALVARADIAAGEEVCISYLSEDWLLRSGPERRWDLHETKRFWCACARC
;
A
#
# COMPACT_ATOMS: atom_id res chain seq x y z
N GLU A 1 5.04 -17.72 -15.77
CA GLU A 1 3.91 -16.81 -15.55
C GLU A 1 3.15 -17.28 -14.32
N GLU A 2 3.66 -16.93 -13.14
CA GLU A 2 2.99 -17.25 -11.88
C GLU A 2 2.19 -16.01 -11.51
N GLN A 3 1.02 -15.86 -12.13
CA GLN A 3 0.06 -14.81 -11.77
C GLN A 3 -0.29 -14.96 -10.29
N GLN A 4 -0.23 -13.84 -9.57
CA GLN A 4 -0.36 -13.73 -8.13
C GLN A 4 -1.80 -14.05 -7.70
N ARG A 5 -2.12 -15.34 -7.60
CA ARG A 5 -3.47 -15.88 -7.27
C ARG A 5 -3.91 -15.68 -5.83
N SER A 6 -3.05 -15.12 -4.99
CA SER A 6 -3.36 -14.81 -3.60
C SER A 6 -3.35 -13.30 -3.45
N LEU A 7 -4.37 -12.76 -2.78
CA LEU A 7 -4.26 -11.45 -2.15
C LEU A 7 -3.02 -11.51 -1.25
N LEU A 8 -1.89 -11.03 -1.76
CA LEU A 8 -0.70 -10.88 -0.96
C LEU A 8 -1.02 -9.72 -0.02
N LEU A 9 -1.47 -10.07 1.19
CA LEU A 9 -1.22 -9.20 2.33
C LEU A 9 0.27 -8.85 2.23
N LEU A 10 0.58 -7.56 2.09
CA LEU A 10 1.95 -7.08 2.04
C LEU A 10 2.73 -7.82 3.13
N HIS A 11 3.78 -8.53 2.69
CA HIS A 11 4.50 -9.52 3.46
C HIS A 11 4.77 -9.01 4.88
N ARG A 12 4.15 -9.68 5.86
CA ARG A 12 4.50 -9.54 7.26
C ARG A 12 5.41 -10.72 7.59
N GLU A 13 6.70 -10.47 7.80
CA GLU A 13 7.60 -11.50 8.32
C GLU A 13 6.98 -12.12 9.57
N ALA A 14 6.92 -13.45 9.63
CA ALA A 14 6.34 -14.17 10.77
C ALA A 14 7.01 -13.77 12.10
N GLU A 15 8.29 -13.43 12.07
CA GLU A 15 9.05 -12.93 13.22
C GLU A 15 8.53 -11.58 13.74
N SER A 16 7.88 -10.76 12.91
CA SER A 16 7.33 -9.46 13.33
C SER A 16 6.09 -9.57 14.23
N MET A 17 5.39 -10.71 14.21
CA MET A 17 4.24 -10.96 15.09
C MET A 17 4.68 -11.41 16.48
N GLU A 18 5.88 -11.98 16.58
CA GLU A 18 6.55 -12.32 17.84
C GLU A 18 7.52 -11.21 18.31
N SER A 19 7.82 -10.24 17.44
CA SER A 19 8.65 -9.10 17.77
C SER A 19 7.95 -8.20 18.79
N ARG A 20 8.65 -7.84 19.85
CA ARG A 20 8.13 -6.95 20.88
C ARG A 20 7.76 -5.61 20.22
N PRO A 21 6.60 -5.01 20.54
CA PRO A 21 6.20 -3.72 19.97
C PRO A 21 7.29 -2.68 20.21
N GLY A 22 7.55 -1.89 19.17
CA GLY A 22 8.60 -0.87 19.16
C GLY A 22 8.36 0.18 20.24
N SER A 23 9.39 0.97 20.54
CA SER A 23 9.28 2.09 21.48
C SER A 23 8.20 3.08 21.06
N SER A 24 8.07 3.35 19.75
CA SER A 24 7.04 4.23 19.19
C SER A 24 5.63 3.74 19.48
N ALA A 25 5.32 2.47 19.23
CA ALA A 25 3.98 1.93 19.49
C ALA A 25 3.60 1.99 20.98
N ARG A 26 4.56 1.79 21.89
CA ARG A 26 4.33 1.94 23.33
C ARG A 26 4.04 3.38 23.74
N ILE A 27 4.75 4.34 23.15
CA ILE A 27 4.51 5.76 23.37
C ILE A 27 3.12 6.13 22.86
N LEU A 28 2.76 5.72 21.64
CA LEU A 28 1.43 5.97 21.06
C LEU A 28 0.32 5.35 21.92
N ALA A 29 0.48 4.11 22.37
CA ALA A 29 -0.47 3.45 23.27
C ALA A 29 -0.62 4.20 24.61
N ARG A 30 0.46 4.78 25.14
CA ARG A 30 0.41 5.54 26.40
C ARG A 30 -0.22 6.92 26.23
N GLU A 31 0.17 7.65 25.19
CA GLU A 31 -0.13 9.08 25.07
C GLU A 31 -1.41 9.34 24.25
N LEU A 32 -1.71 8.51 23.24
CA LEU A 32 -2.84 8.74 22.33
C LEU A 32 -3.99 7.75 22.51
N ALA A 33 -3.71 6.52 22.93
CA ALA A 33 -4.73 5.48 23.12
C ALA A 33 -4.57 4.74 24.46
N PRO A 34 -4.68 5.42 25.62
CA PRO A 34 -4.47 4.79 26.93
C PRO A 34 -5.33 3.53 27.11
N GLY A 35 -4.67 2.40 27.40
CA GLY A 35 -5.32 1.09 27.57
C GLY A 35 -5.32 0.22 26.31
N ALA A 36 -4.90 0.74 25.16
CA ALA A 36 -4.62 -0.08 23.99
C ALA A 36 -3.37 -0.94 24.20
N GLU A 37 -3.39 -2.16 23.68
CA GLU A 37 -2.23 -3.05 23.69
C GLU A 37 -1.20 -2.54 22.66
N PRO A 38 0.09 -2.35 23.03
CA PRO A 38 1.07 -1.76 22.11
C PRO A 38 1.31 -2.54 20.82
N ALA A 39 1.19 -3.87 20.79
CA ALA A 39 1.30 -4.63 19.55
C ALA A 39 0.10 -4.42 18.62
N ALA A 40 -1.11 -4.17 19.14
CA ALA A 40 -2.26 -3.75 18.36
C ALA A 40 -2.04 -2.36 17.74
N ILE A 41 -1.45 -1.42 18.48
CA ILE A 41 -1.06 -0.11 17.95
C ILE A 41 -0.02 -0.25 16.84
N GLU A 42 1.02 -1.06 17.05
CA GLU A 42 2.03 -1.35 16.02
C GLU A 42 1.36 -1.92 14.76
N ALA A 43 0.53 -2.95 14.90
CA ALA A 43 -0.16 -3.58 13.77
C ALA A 43 -1.05 -2.60 13.00
N LEU A 44 -1.81 -1.75 13.70
CA LEU A 44 -2.64 -0.72 13.08
C LEU A 44 -1.78 0.32 12.36
N THR A 45 -0.70 0.82 12.98
CA THR A 45 0.20 1.77 12.33
C THR A 45 0.81 1.18 11.06
N GLN A 46 1.25 -0.08 11.08
CA GLN A 46 1.77 -0.74 9.88
C GLN A 46 0.70 -0.91 8.80
N ALA A 47 -0.54 -1.22 9.18
CA ALA A 47 -1.65 -1.26 8.24
C ALA A 47 -1.85 0.08 7.53
N TRP A 48 -1.81 1.19 8.27
CA TRP A 48 -1.90 2.54 7.69
C TRP A 48 -0.70 2.87 6.79
N VAL A 49 0.54 2.66 7.24
CA VAL A 49 1.76 2.95 6.46
C VAL A 49 1.78 2.20 5.11
N LEU A 50 1.27 0.98 5.11
CA LEU A 50 1.33 0.12 3.93
C LEU A 50 0.12 0.24 3.00
N ASN A 51 -1.05 0.65 3.51
CA ASN A 51 -2.32 0.56 2.77
C ASN A 51 -3.08 1.89 2.63
N CYS A 52 -2.57 3.00 3.18
CA CYS A 52 -3.23 4.29 3.01
C CYS A 52 -2.98 4.91 1.62
N PHE A 53 -3.89 5.80 1.26
CA PHE A 53 -3.92 6.61 0.06
C PHE A 53 -3.94 8.07 0.48
N ASP A 54 -3.22 8.92 -0.24
CA ASP A 54 -3.35 10.37 -0.11
C ASP A 54 -4.81 10.75 -0.37
N TYR A 55 -5.44 11.55 0.49
CA TYR A 55 -6.85 11.98 0.39
C TYR A 55 -6.98 13.48 0.12
N SER A 56 -6.20 14.28 0.82
CA SER A 56 -6.21 15.73 0.71
C SER A 56 -4.79 16.26 0.86
N ASP A 57 -4.45 17.29 0.08
CA ASP A 57 -3.17 17.97 0.22
C ASP A 57 -3.23 19.05 1.32
N GLU A 58 -4.38 19.71 1.47
CA GLU A 58 -4.57 20.82 2.42
C GLU A 58 -5.92 20.73 3.17
N PRO A 59 -5.92 20.37 4.47
CA PRO A 59 -4.79 19.81 5.22
C PRO A 59 -4.38 18.44 4.66
N GLN A 60 -3.12 18.05 4.88
CA GLN A 60 -2.67 16.72 4.48
C GLN A 60 -3.50 15.64 5.17
N GLY A 61 -4.11 14.75 4.39
CA GLY A 61 -4.99 13.70 4.87
C GLY A 61 -4.73 12.38 4.15
N TYR A 62 -4.92 11.29 4.87
CA TYR A 62 -4.79 9.93 4.36
C TYR A 62 -6.05 9.13 4.66
N CYS A 63 -6.41 8.23 3.75
CA CYS A 63 -7.54 7.32 3.92
C CYS A 63 -7.14 5.88 3.60
N THR A 64 -7.87 4.92 4.17
CA THR A 64 -7.72 3.50 3.85
C THR A 64 -9.03 3.02 3.23
N TYR A 65 -8.93 2.24 2.14
CA TYR A 65 -10.08 1.76 1.39
C TYR A 65 -10.01 0.26 1.29
N PHE A 66 -11.02 -0.41 1.84
CA PHE A 66 -11.00 -1.86 1.96
C PHE A 66 -10.62 -2.57 0.66
N PHE A 67 -11.34 -2.31 -0.45
CA PHE A 67 -11.07 -2.97 -1.71
C PHE A 67 -9.76 -2.52 -2.40
N SER A 68 -9.45 -1.22 -2.40
CA SER A 68 -8.25 -0.73 -3.09
C SER A 68 -6.95 -1.16 -2.41
N SER A 69 -6.96 -1.33 -1.09
CA SER A 69 -5.82 -1.85 -0.33
C SER A 69 -5.43 -3.29 -0.68
N PHE A 70 -6.28 -4.02 -1.42
CA PHE A 70 -6.00 -5.37 -1.90
C PHE A 70 -5.43 -5.43 -3.32
N MET A 71 -5.34 -4.31 -4.03
CA MET A 71 -4.86 -4.27 -5.41
C MET A 71 -3.34 -4.22 -5.46
N SER A 72 -2.73 -5.17 -6.17
CA SER A 72 -1.29 -5.22 -6.35
C SER A 72 -0.73 -4.01 -7.09
N HIS A 73 0.56 -3.75 -6.89
CA HIS A 73 1.31 -2.79 -7.67
C HIS A 73 1.65 -3.32 -9.08
N SER A 74 1.50 -2.46 -10.08
CA SER A 74 2.23 -2.56 -11.35
C SER A 74 2.76 -1.19 -11.76
N CYS A 75 3.97 -1.13 -12.32
CA CYS A 75 4.44 0.10 -12.99
C CYS A 75 3.68 0.32 -14.31
N LEU A 76 3.03 -0.70 -14.87
CA LEU A 76 2.08 -0.59 -15.97
C LEU A 76 0.70 -1.02 -15.47
N PRO A 77 0.01 -0.20 -14.66
CA PRO A 77 -1.26 -0.61 -14.08
C PRO A 77 -2.36 -0.71 -15.15
N ASN A 78 -3.41 -1.49 -14.91
CA ASN A 78 -4.60 -1.52 -15.77
C ASN A 78 -5.82 -0.83 -15.12
N ALA A 79 -5.67 -0.36 -13.87
CA ALA A 79 -6.58 0.58 -13.23
C ALA A 79 -5.85 1.81 -12.65
N SER A 80 -6.60 2.89 -12.44
CA SER A 80 -6.20 4.07 -11.68
C SER A 80 -7.32 4.47 -10.73
N TRP A 81 -7.03 5.36 -9.79
CA TRP A 81 -8.04 5.90 -8.88
C TRP A 81 -7.95 7.42 -8.81
N TYR A 82 -9.05 8.04 -8.42
CA TYR A 82 -9.13 9.48 -8.13
C TYR A 82 -10.27 9.73 -7.13
N TYR A 83 -10.33 10.95 -6.57
CA TYR A 83 -11.45 11.36 -5.74
C TYR A 83 -12.52 12.07 -6.54
N ALA A 84 -13.75 11.57 -6.43
CA ALA A 84 -14.96 12.17 -6.98
C ALA A 84 -15.79 12.77 -5.85
N GLY A 85 -15.40 13.96 -5.37
CA GLY A 85 -15.93 14.49 -4.12
C GLY A 85 -15.38 13.67 -2.94
N ASP A 86 -16.27 13.10 -2.14
CA ASP A 86 -15.89 12.25 -0.99
C ASP A 86 -15.67 10.78 -1.38
N ASP A 87 -15.95 10.41 -2.63
CA ASP A 87 -15.86 9.03 -3.11
C ASP A 87 -14.46 8.70 -3.66
N HIS A 88 -13.92 7.55 -3.27
CA HIS A 88 -12.75 6.94 -3.90
C HIS A 88 -13.18 6.15 -5.13
N ALA A 89 -12.95 6.72 -6.31
CA ALA A 89 -13.36 6.14 -7.58
C ALA A 89 -12.19 5.37 -8.22
N LEU A 90 -12.38 4.06 -8.42
CA LEU A 90 -11.48 3.22 -9.21
C LEU A 90 -11.99 3.15 -10.65
N VAL A 91 -11.10 3.38 -11.62
CA VAL A 91 -11.41 3.34 -13.05
C VAL A 91 -10.40 2.50 -13.82
N ALA A 92 -10.89 1.82 -14.85
CA ALA A 92 -10.02 1.12 -15.80
C ALA A 92 -9.25 2.13 -16.65
N ARG A 93 -7.95 1.89 -16.84
CA ARG A 93 -7.08 2.69 -17.74
C ARG A 93 -6.67 1.92 -19.00
N ALA A 94 -7.10 0.67 -19.10
CA ALA A 94 -6.98 -0.23 -20.24
C ALA A 94 -8.16 -1.20 -20.23
N ASP A 95 -8.36 -1.96 -21.30
CA ASP A 95 -9.31 -3.08 -21.28
C ASP A 95 -8.82 -4.12 -20.26
N ILE A 96 -9.74 -4.61 -19.41
CA ILE A 96 -9.46 -5.62 -18.39
C ILE A 96 -10.32 -6.84 -18.68
N ALA A 97 -9.69 -7.96 -19.00
CA ALA A 97 -10.40 -9.21 -19.27
C ALA A 97 -10.92 -9.87 -17.97
N ALA A 98 -11.97 -10.68 -18.08
CA ALA A 98 -12.45 -11.46 -16.94
C ALA A 98 -11.34 -12.41 -16.44
N GLY A 99 -11.00 -12.31 -15.15
CA GLY A 99 -9.92 -13.08 -14.53
C GLY A 99 -8.53 -12.43 -14.64
N GLU A 100 -8.41 -11.29 -15.33
CA GLU A 100 -7.19 -10.48 -15.29
C GLU A 100 -7.05 -9.78 -13.93
N GLU A 101 -5.83 -9.75 -13.39
CA GLU A 101 -5.55 -9.06 -12.13
C GLU A 101 -5.68 -7.55 -12.30
N VAL A 102 -6.40 -6.89 -11.39
CA VAL A 102 -6.51 -5.43 -11.36
C VAL A 102 -5.35 -4.87 -10.56
N CYS A 103 -4.49 -4.09 -11.22
CA CYS A 103 -3.31 -3.48 -10.61
C CYS A 103 -3.38 -1.96 -10.66
N ILE A 104 -2.89 -1.31 -9.59
CA ILE A 104 -2.71 0.14 -9.48
C ILE A 104 -1.21 0.50 -9.34
N SER A 105 -0.87 1.77 -9.42
CA SER A 105 0.48 2.24 -9.06
C SER A 105 0.52 2.61 -7.58
N TYR A 106 1.58 2.21 -6.87
CA TYR A 106 1.91 2.70 -5.53
C TYR A 106 2.91 3.86 -5.59
N LEU A 107 3.44 4.12 -6.78
CA LEU A 107 4.35 5.20 -7.09
C LEU A 107 3.56 6.39 -7.63
N SER A 108 4.01 7.60 -7.31
CA SER A 108 3.50 8.82 -7.95
C SER A 108 3.80 8.83 -9.46
N GLU A 109 3.11 9.70 -10.20
CA GLU A 109 3.33 9.84 -11.65
C GLU A 109 4.79 10.21 -11.98
N ASP A 110 5.39 11.10 -11.18
CA ASP A 110 6.81 11.48 -11.33
C ASP A 110 7.75 10.28 -11.13
N TRP A 111 7.45 9.40 -10.17
CA TRP A 111 8.21 8.17 -9.95
C TRP A 111 8.03 7.16 -11.07
N LEU A 112 6.85 7.11 -11.71
CA LEU A 112 6.62 6.24 -12.87
C LEU A 112 7.45 6.62 -14.10
N LEU A 113 7.96 7.86 -14.17
CA LEU A 113 8.86 8.34 -15.23
C LEU A 113 10.34 7.98 -14.98
N ARG A 114 10.69 7.55 -13.76
CA ARG A 114 12.05 7.14 -13.40
C ARG A 114 12.44 5.79 -14.02
N SER A 115 13.73 5.46 -13.98
CA SER A 115 14.24 4.20 -14.54
C SER A 115 13.73 2.97 -13.77
N GLY A 116 13.74 1.79 -14.40
CA GLY A 116 13.32 0.53 -13.77
C GLY A 116 14.01 0.25 -12.43
N PRO A 117 15.35 0.35 -12.34
CA PRO A 117 16.07 0.16 -11.08
C PRO A 117 15.66 1.13 -9.98
N GLU A 118 15.48 2.42 -10.29
CA GLU A 118 15.05 3.43 -9.30
C GLU A 118 13.67 3.10 -8.74
N ARG A 119 12.70 2.77 -9.60
CA ARG A 119 11.34 2.39 -9.16
C ARG A 119 11.35 1.13 -8.29
N ARG A 120 12.14 0.13 -8.67
CA ARG A 120 12.28 -1.13 -7.92
C ARG A 120 12.91 -0.91 -6.54
N TRP A 121 13.91 -0.03 -6.45
CA TRP A 121 14.54 0.32 -5.19
C TRP A 121 13.59 1.07 -4.26
N ASP A 122 12.85 2.05 -4.79
CA ASP A 122 11.86 2.80 -3.99
C ASP A 122 10.77 1.88 -3.42
N LEU A 123 10.24 0.97 -4.22
CA LEU A 123 9.26 -0.03 -3.76
C LEU A 123 9.85 -1.01 -2.73
N HIS A 124 11.12 -1.38 -2.86
CA HIS A 124 11.79 -2.22 -1.87
C HIS A 124 11.90 -1.50 -0.52
N GLU A 125 12.30 -0.23 -0.53
CA GLU A 125 12.48 0.54 0.71
C GLU A 125 11.14 0.87 1.38
N THR A 126 10.13 1.25 0.60
CA THR A 126 8.85 1.76 1.13
C THR A 126 7.79 0.67 1.32
N LYS A 127 7.80 -0.37 0.49
CA LYS A 127 6.75 -1.42 0.45
C LYS A 127 7.31 -2.84 0.59
N ARG A 128 8.62 -3.01 0.74
CA ARG A 128 9.31 -4.28 1.07
C ARG A 128 9.13 -5.38 0.01
N PHE A 129 9.08 -5.03 -1.27
CA PHE A 129 9.08 -6.01 -2.37
C PHE A 129 9.85 -5.50 -3.61
N TRP A 130 10.22 -6.43 -4.48
CA TRP A 130 10.83 -6.13 -5.77
C TRP A 130 9.80 -6.29 -6.89
N CYS A 131 9.44 -5.19 -7.56
CA CYS A 131 8.50 -5.24 -8.68
C CYS A 131 9.05 -6.03 -9.87
N ALA A 132 8.23 -6.93 -10.41
CA ALA A 132 8.53 -7.79 -11.54
C ALA A 132 7.50 -7.65 -12.69
N CYS A 133 6.76 -6.53 -12.74
CA CYS A 133 5.83 -6.25 -13.84
C CYS A 133 6.58 -6.07 -15.17
N ALA A 134 5.87 -6.13 -16.31
CA ALA A 134 6.46 -6.05 -17.65
C ALA A 134 7.29 -4.77 -17.95
N ARG A 135 7.12 -3.69 -17.15
CA ARG A 135 7.89 -2.44 -17.26
C ARG A 135 9.22 -2.44 -16.47
N CYS A 136 9.46 -3.42 -15.61
CA CYS A 136 10.57 -3.50 -14.65
C CYS A 136 11.52 -4.67 -14.98
#